data_AF-A0A8T5TGR8-F1
#
_entry.id   AF-A0A8T5TGR8-F1
#
_cell.length_a   1.000
_cell.length_b   1.000
_cell.length_c   1.000
_cell.angle_alpha   90.00
_cell.angle_beta   90.00
_cell.angle_gamma   90.00
#
_symmetry.space_group_name_H-M   'P 1'
#
loop_
_entity.id
_entity.type
_entity.pdbx_description
1 polymer ?
#
loop_
_entity_poly.entity_id
_entity_poly.type
_entity_poly.pdbx_seq_one_letter_code
_entity_poly.pdbx_strand_id
1 'polypeptide(L)' 'MEKPRLLDLGCGSGLLTIELSDLTNGDIIAIDIDQVLLDRLNEKVKLKVSSLQKKEN' A
#
# COMPACT_ATOMS: atom_id res chain seq x y z
N MET A 1 1.86 -0.40 21.50
CA MET A 1 2.35 0.63 20.56
C MET A 1 1.22 0.99 19.63
N GLU A 2 1.01 2.28 19.36
CA GLU A 2 0.00 2.73 18.40
C GLU A 2 0.46 2.43 16.97
N LYS A 3 -0.48 2.08 16.09
CA LYS A 3 -0.20 1.92 14.67
C LYS A 3 0.08 3.30 14.05
N PRO A 4 1.21 3.50 13.36
CA PRO A 4 1.49 4.79 12.76
C PRO A 4 0.51 5.07 11.61
N ARG A 5 0.21 6.36 11.40
CA ARG A 5 -0.57 6.84 10.26
C ARG A 5 0.34 7.65 9.36
N LEU A 6 0.50 7.22 8.12
CA LEU A 6 1.43 7.82 7.16
C LEU A 6 0.67 8.44 5.98
N LEU A 7 1.23 9.52 5.43
CA LEU A 7 0.80 10.15 4.18
C LEU A 7 1.95 10.07 3.18
N ASP A 8 1.70 9.46 2.03
CA ASP A 8 2.64 9.31 0.92
C ASP A 8 2.17 10.15 -0.27
N LEU A 9 2.83 11.30 -0.50
CA LEU A 9 2.48 12.25 -1.54
C LEU A 9 3.34 12.05 -2.78
N GLY A 10 2.71 11.95 -3.95
CA GLY A 10 3.41 11.56 -5.18
C GLY A 10 3.82 10.09 -5.15
N CYS A 11 2.92 9.21 -4.67
CA CYS A 11 3.25 7.81 -4.41
C CYS A 11 3.57 7.00 -5.68
N GLY A 12 3.25 7.54 -6.86
CA GLY A 12 3.36 6.87 -8.14
C GLY A 12 2.64 5.52 -8.11
N SER A 13 3.31 4.47 -8.61
CA SER A 13 2.77 3.10 -8.57
C SER A 13 2.95 2.39 -7.22
N GLY A 14 3.37 3.13 -6.18
CA GLY A 14 3.42 2.73 -4.77
C GLY A 14 4.44 1.67 -4.39
N LEU A 15 5.66 1.71 -4.95
CA LEU A 15 6.77 0.87 -4.48
C LEU A 15 7.05 1.14 -2.99
N LEU A 16 7.30 2.40 -2.63
CA LEU A 16 7.55 2.82 -1.25
C LEU A 16 6.31 2.61 -0.37
N THR A 17 5.11 2.92 -0.87
CA THR A 17 3.85 2.71 -0.15
C THR A 17 3.70 1.26 0.33
N ILE A 18 4.02 0.29 -0.54
CA ILE A 18 3.91 -1.14 -0.22
C ILE A 18 4.99 -1.55 0.79
N GLU A 19 6.24 -1.11 0.61
CA GLU A 19 7.32 -1.40 1.56
C GLU A 19 7.03 -0.85 2.97
N LEU A 20 6.53 0.40 3.05
CA LEU A 20 6.12 1.01 4.30
C LEU A 20 4.97 0.25 4.98
N SER A 21 4.03 -0.29 4.21
CA SER A 21 2.93 -1.09 4.77
C SER A 21 3.44 -2.35 5.47
N ASP A 22 4.49 -2.99 4.94
CA ASP A 22 5.12 -4.18 5.54
C ASP A 22 5.92 -3.86 6.79
N LEU A 23 6.65 -2.74 6.76
CA LEU A 23 7.55 -2.36 7.87
C LEU A 23 6.79 -1.87 9.10
N THR A 24 5.63 -1.24 8.91
CA THR A 24 4.98 -0.48 9.97
C THR A 24 3.72 -1.14 10.53
N ASN A 25 3.10 -2.06 9.80
CA ASN A 25 1.74 -2.55 10.08
C ASN A 25 0.74 -1.39 10.38
N GLY A 26 1.02 -0.23 9.80
CA GLY A 26 0.31 1.03 9.99
C GLY A 26 -0.60 1.35 8.82
N ASP A 27 -1.40 2.40 9.00
CA ASP A 27 -2.32 2.88 7.97
C ASP A 27 -1.62 3.91 7.10
N ILE A 28 -1.72 3.74 5.78
CA ILE A 28 -1.08 4.62 4.80
C ILE A 28 -2.15 5.21 3.88
N ILE A 29 -2.14 6.54 3.74
CA ILE A 29 -2.88 7.25 2.70
C ILE A 29 -1.88 7.62 1.62
N ALA A 30 -2.08 7.11 0.40
CA ALA A 30 -1.20 7.35 -0.74
C ALA A 30 -1.94 8.17 -1.81
N ILE A 31 -1.31 9.23 -2.29
CA ILE A 31 -1.90 10.18 -3.24
C ILE A 31 -0.92 10.41 -4.39
N ASP A 32 -1.42 10.41 -5.61
CA ASP A 32 -0.71 10.84 -6.81
C ASP A 32 -1.68 11.56 -7.75
N ILE A 33 -1.17 12.41 -8.64
CA ILE A 33 -1.99 13.07 -9.67
C ILE A 33 -2.28 12.14 -10.85
N ASP A 34 -1.42 11.14 -11.07
CA ASP A 34 -1.57 10.17 -12.15
C ASP A 34 -2.46 8.99 -11.73
N GLN A 35 -3.71 9.01 -12.18
CA GLN A 35 -4.69 7.96 -11.90
C GLN A 35 -4.26 6.58 -12.41
N VAL A 36 -3.51 6.49 -13.52
CA VAL A 36 -3.05 5.21 -14.07
C VAL A 36 -2.06 4.55 -13.11
N LEU A 37 -1.22 5.35 -12.45
CA LEU A 37 -0.31 4.83 -11.43
C LEU A 37 -1.05 4.40 -10.16
N LEU A 38 -2.09 5.14 -9.76
CA LEU A 38 -2.96 4.76 -8.64
C LEU A 38 -3.71 3.44 -8.93
N ASP A 39 -4.19 3.23 -10.14
CA ASP A 39 -4.86 1.99 -10.53
C ASP A 39 -3.90 0.79 -10.42
N ARG A 40 -2.65 0.96 -10.90
CA ARG A 40 -1.59 -0.05 -10.74
C ARG A 40 -1.26 -0.32 -9.27
N LEU A 41 -1.22 0.71 -8.43
CA LEU A 41 -1.02 0.54 -6.98
C LEU A 41 -2.18 -0.26 -6.37
N ASN A 42 -3.42 0.09 -6.70
CA ASN A 42 -4.61 -0.61 -6.23
C ASN A 42 -4.62 -2.10 -6.63
N GLU A 43 -4.18 -2.43 -7.85
CA GLU A 43 -4.00 -3.81 -8.29
C GLU A 43 -2.95 -4.56 -7.44
N LYS A 44 -1.78 -3.96 -7.22
CA LYS A 44 -0.72 -4.56 -6.38
C LYS A 44 -1.21 -4.82 -4.95
N VAL A 45 -1.94 -3.87 -4.35
CA VAL A 45 -2.52 -4.02 -3.01
C VAL A 45 -3.51 -5.18 -2.96
N LYS A 46 -4.42 -5.29 -3.94
CA LYS A 46 -5.38 -6.41 -4.02
C LYS A 46 -4.68 -7.77 -4.13
N LEU A 47 -3.64 -7.86 -4.96
CA LEU A 47 -2.85 -9.09 -5.11
C LEU A 47 -2.15 -9.47 -3.81
N LYS A 48 -1.62 -8.49 -3.07
CA LYS A 48 -0.97 -8.70 -1.77
C LYS A 48 -1.95 -9.14 -0.69
N VAL A 49 -3.14 -8.55 -0.61
CA VAL A 49 -4.20 -8.99 0.30
C VAL A 49 -4.61 -10.44 0.00
N SER A 50 -4.76 -10.79 -1.28
CA SER A 50 -5.14 -12.13 -1.70
C SER A 50 -4.06 -13.19 -1.40
N SER A 51 -2.78 -12.81 -1.37
CA SER A 51 -1.68 -13.72 -1.04
C SER A 51 -1.47 -13.91 0.47
N LEU A 52 -1.81 -12.90 1.27
CA LEU A 52 -1.81 -12.99 2.74
C LEU A 52 -2.93 -13.91 3.25
N GLN A 53 -4.14 -13.81 2.69
CA GLN A 53 -5.27 -14.69 3.05
C GLN A 53 -5.02 -16.18 2.74
N LYS A 54 -4.12 -16.49 1.80
CA LYS A 54 -3.73 -17.87 1.46
C LYS A 54 -2.69 -18.46 2.41
N LYS A 55 -1.98 -17.64 3.20
CA LYS A 55 -0.97 -18.13 4.17
C LYS A 55 -1.56 -18.45 5.54
N GLU A 56 -2.79 -18.02 5.81
CA GLU A 56 -3.47 -18.22 7.10
C GLU A 56 -4.44 -19.43 7.12
N ASN A 57 -4.58 -20.14 5.99
CA ASN A 57 -5.30 -21.41 5.85
C ASN A 57 -4.33 -22.56 5.54
#